data_AF-A0A8D9DM68-F1
#
_entry.id   AF-A0A8D9DM68-F1
#
_cell.length_a   1.000
_cell.length_b   1.000
_cell.length_c   1.000
_cell.angle_alpha   90.00
_cell.angle_beta   90.00
_cell.angle_gamma   90.00
#
_symmetry.space_group_name_H-M   'P 1'
#
loop_
_entity.id
_entity.type
_entity.pdbx_description
1 polymer ?
#
loop_
_entity_poly.entity_id
_entity_poly.type
_entity_poly.pdbx_seq_one_letter_code
_entity_poly.pdbx_strand_id
1 'polypeptide(L)'
;MDFNATVAEGITNGNWWIHTSRSRNPVLSLLHNCLPPVEPILNSEADDLYLWKIGDDAPTTSFRTSLTWASACHPKARLQDLADHSQQATYS
;
A
#
# COMPACT_ATOMS: atom_id res chain seq x y z
N MET A 1 -14.15 -25.11 4.84
CA MET A 1 -13.27 -24.11 5.48
C MET A 1 -12.87 -23.16 4.38
N ASP A 2 -13.50 -21.99 4.35
CA ASP A 2 -13.03 -20.87 3.56
C ASP A 2 -11.75 -20.35 4.21
N PHE A 3 -10.67 -20.24 3.43
CA PHE A 3 -9.38 -19.70 3.89
C PHE A 3 -9.28 -18.18 3.72
N ASN A 4 -10.39 -17.55 3.30
CA ASN A 4 -10.46 -16.11 3.08
C ASN A 4 -10.72 -15.42 4.42
N ALA A 5 -9.67 -15.31 5.23
CA ALA A 5 -9.72 -14.47 6.42
C ALA A 5 -9.83 -13.00 5.98
N THR A 6 -10.84 -12.31 6.48
CA THR A 6 -11.05 -10.88 6.18
C THR A 6 -10.42 -10.02 7.29
N VAL A 7 -10.07 -8.77 6.97
CA VAL A 7 -9.52 -7.82 7.95
C VAL A 7 -10.47 -7.64 9.15
N ALA A 8 -11.78 -7.69 8.90
CA ALA A 8 -12.83 -7.61 9.91
C ALA A 8 -12.76 -8.76 10.94
N GLU A 9 -12.35 -9.97 10.55
CA GLU A 9 -12.20 -11.10 11.49
C GLU A 9 -11.04 -10.90 12.48
N GLY A 10 -10.09 -10.00 12.18
CA GLY A 10 -9.04 -9.59 13.10
C GLY A 10 -9.52 -8.62 14.20
N ILE A 11 -10.76 -8.16 14.13
CA ILE A 11 -11.34 -7.23 15.10
C ILE A 11 -12.25 -8.03 16.06
N THR A 12 -11.92 -8.00 17.34
CA THR A 12 -12.65 -8.71 18.40
C THR A 12 -13.12 -7.70 19.46
N ASN A 13 -14.39 -7.75 19.87
CA ASN A 13 -14.97 -6.81 20.85
C ASN A 13 -14.75 -5.32 20.49
N GLY A 14 -14.82 -4.99 19.20
CA GLY A 14 -14.67 -3.60 18.73
C GLY A 14 -13.23 -3.06 18.75
N ASN A 15 -12.23 -3.92 18.95
CA ASN A 15 -10.82 -3.53 18.84
C ASN A 15 -9.99 -4.64 18.19
N TRP A 16 -8.79 -4.33 17.70
CA TRP A 16 -7.90 -5.36 17.17
C TRP A 16 -7.56 -6.40 18.24
N TRP A 17 -7.57 -7.68 17.87
CA TRP A 17 -7.24 -8.77 18.80
C TRP A 17 -5.90 -8.55 19.51
N ILE A 18 -4.92 -7.96 18.81
CA ILE A 18 -3.59 -7.69 19.33
C ILE A 18 -3.55 -6.66 20.46
N HIS A 19 -4.55 -5.77 20.59
CA HIS A 19 -4.64 -4.83 21.72
C HIS A 19 -4.86 -5.57 23.06
N THR A 20 -5.44 -6.78 23.02
CA THR A 20 -5.60 -7.61 24.23
C THR A 20 -4.32 -8.37 24.57
N SER A 21 -3.37 -8.43 23.64
CA SER A 21 -2.09 -9.12 23.82
C SER A 21 -1.13 -8.30 24.66
N ARG A 22 -0.80 -8.80 25.85
CA ARG A 22 0.22 -8.21 26.74
C ARG A 22 1.64 -8.71 26.44
N SER A 23 1.89 -9.13 25.20
CA SER A 23 3.19 -9.68 24.80
C SER A 23 4.27 -8.60 24.75
N ARG A 24 5.48 -8.94 25.17
CA ARG A 24 6.69 -8.11 25.00
C ARG A 24 7.40 -8.38 23.67
N ASN A 25 6.78 -9.15 22.77
CA ASN A 25 7.37 -9.44 21.48
C ASN A 25 7.42 -8.15 20.64
N PRO A 26 8.61 -7.71 20.19
CA PRO A 26 8.76 -6.47 19.43
C PRO A 26 7.98 -6.48 18.11
N VAL A 27 7.79 -7.65 17.49
CA VAL A 27 6.98 -7.80 16.27
C VAL A 27 5.52 -7.48 16.56
N LEU A 28 4.98 -7.97 17.68
CA LEU A 28 3.59 -7.67 18.06
C LEU A 28 3.41 -6.19 18.41
N SER A 29 4.40 -5.57 19.03
CA SER A 29 4.38 -4.11 19.28
C SER A 29 4.45 -3.29 18.00
N LEU A 30 5.26 -3.72 17.02
CA LEU A 30 5.31 -3.06 15.71
C LEU A 30 3.95 -3.17 15.01
N LEU A 31 3.39 -4.38 14.95
CA LEU A 31 2.08 -4.62 14.35
C LEU A 31 1.00 -3.78 15.03
N HIS A 32 0.98 -3.72 16.36
CA HIS A 32 0.06 -2.88 17.13
C HIS A 32 0.11 -1.41 16.70
N ASN A 33 1.30 -0.85 16.52
CA ASN A 33 1.48 0.55 16.10
C ASN A 33 1.13 0.82 14.63
N CYS A 34 1.06 -0.21 13.79
CA CYS A 34 0.76 -0.07 12.37
C CYS A 34 -0.74 -0.23 12.06
N LEU A 35 -1.56 -0.59 13.04
CA LEU A 35 -2.98 -0.88 12.81
C LEU A 35 -3.83 0.41 12.79
N PRO A 36 -4.74 0.55 11.82
CA PRO A 36 -5.61 1.72 11.70
C PRO A 36 -6.74 1.70 12.74
N PRO A 37 -7.45 2.83 12.93
CA PRO A 37 -8.67 2.88 13.74
C PRO A 37 -9.71 1.87 13.26
N VAL A 38 -10.44 1.28 14.20
CA VAL A 38 -11.37 0.17 13.95
C VAL A 38 -12.76 0.64 13.48
N GLU A 39 -13.25 1.78 13.99
CA GLU A 39 -14.59 2.31 13.67
C GLU A 39 -14.86 2.44 12.16
N PRO A 40 -13.96 3.01 11.33
CA PRO A 40 -14.22 3.14 9.90
C PRO A 40 -14.35 1.79 9.19
N ILE A 41 -13.65 0.77 9.66
CA ILE A 41 -13.64 -0.57 9.06
C ILE A 41 -14.93 -1.32 9.41
N LEU A 42 -15.39 -1.22 10.66
CA LEU A 42 -16.64 -1.87 11.10
C LEU A 42 -17.90 -1.22 10.52
N ASN A 43 -17.85 0.09 10.27
CA ASN A 43 -18.98 0.87 9.77
C ASN A 43 -18.98 1.01 8.24
N SER A 44 -18.02 0.41 7.53
CA SER A 44 -17.99 0.45 6.07
C SER A 44 -19.06 -0.50 5.51
N GLU A 45 -20.09 0.06 4.87
CA GLU A 45 -21.08 -0.71 4.10
C GLU A 45 -20.58 -1.08 2.70
N ALA A 46 -19.43 -0.55 2.30
CA ALA A 46 -18.79 -0.80 1.01
C ALA A 46 -17.61 -1.77 1.18
N ASP A 47 -17.51 -2.74 0.26
CA ASP A 47 -16.33 -3.60 0.17
C ASP A 47 -15.09 -2.75 -0.13
N ASP A 48 -14.02 -2.96 0.64
CA ASP A 48 -12.75 -2.29 0.41
C ASP A 48 -12.10 -2.77 -0.90
N LEU A 49 -12.09 -1.90 -1.92
CA LEU A 49 -11.41 -2.17 -3.19
C LEU A 49 -10.00 -1.59 -3.18
N TYR A 50 -8.99 -2.43 -2.91
CA TYR A 50 -7.59 -2.04 -3.04
C TYR A 50 -7.07 -2.28 -4.46
N LEU A 51 -6.52 -1.24 -5.08
CA LEU A 51 -5.89 -1.29 -6.41
C LEU A 51 -4.38 -1.09 -6.29
N TRP A 52 -3.62 -1.84 -7.08
CA TRP A 52 -2.18 -1.72 -7.23
C TRP A 52 -1.84 -0.62 -8.24
N LYS A 53 -1.19 0.46 -7.76
CA LYS A 53 -0.57 1.47 -8.62
C LYS A 53 0.92 1.15 -8.80
N ILE A 54 1.35 0.98 -10.04
CA ILE A 54 2.74 0.65 -10.38
C ILE A 54 3.31 1.83 -11.20
N GLY A 55 4.20 2.62 -10.59
CA GLY A 55 4.72 3.84 -11.24
C GLY A 55 3.62 4.85 -11.59
N ASP A 56 3.59 5.27 -12.85
CA ASP A 56 2.57 6.21 -13.38
C ASP A 56 1.41 5.50 -14.10
N ASP A 57 1.37 4.16 -14.07
CA ASP A 57 0.29 3.40 -14.69
C ASP A 57 -1.03 3.55 -13.91
N ALA A 58 -2.14 3.28 -14.61
CA ALA A 58 -3.46 3.24 -14.00
C ALA A 58 -3.51 2.17 -12.89
N PRO A 59 -4.21 2.44 -11.77
CA PRO A 59 -4.39 1.45 -10.70
C PRO A 59 -5.08 0.18 -11.23
N THR A 60 -4.57 -0.99 -10.86
CA THR A 60 -5.08 -2.29 -11.36
C THR A 60 -5.45 -3.22 -10.20
N THR A 61 -6.40 -4.14 -10.42
CA THR A 61 -6.78 -5.15 -9.42
C THR A 61 -5.78 -6.31 -9.32
N SER A 62 -4.87 -6.47 -10.29
CA SER A 62 -3.94 -7.60 -10.36
C SER A 62 -2.53 -7.17 -9.98
N PHE A 63 -1.97 -7.80 -8.95
CA PHE A 63 -0.56 -7.63 -8.63
C PHE A 63 0.33 -8.24 -9.73
N ARG A 64 1.32 -7.48 -10.23
CA ARG A 64 2.28 -7.94 -11.23
C ARG A 64 3.70 -7.75 -10.71
N THR A 65 4.24 -8.81 -10.09
CA THR A 65 5.53 -8.74 -9.38
C THR A 65 6.66 -8.17 -10.24
N SER A 66 6.78 -8.58 -11.51
CA SER A 66 7.84 -8.12 -12.41
C SER A 66 7.78 -6.61 -12.67
N LEU A 67 6.59 -6.06 -12.86
CA LEU A 67 6.39 -4.63 -13.07
C LEU A 67 6.58 -3.84 -11.78
N THR A 68 6.10 -4.36 -10.64
CA THR A 68 6.32 -3.74 -9.34
C THR A 68 7.82 -3.60 -9.06
N TRP A 69 8.60 -4.68 -9.20
CA TRP A 69 10.05 -4.63 -8.99
C TRP A 69 10.77 -3.72 -9.99
N ALA A 70 10.39 -3.75 -11.27
CA ALA A 70 10.97 -2.85 -12.27
C ALA A 70 10.70 -1.37 -11.93
N SER A 71 9.49 -1.03 -11.50
CA SER A 71 9.13 0.35 -11.14
C SER A 71 9.76 0.84 -9.82
N ALA A 72 9.94 -0.06 -8.84
CA ALA A 72 10.44 0.28 -7.52
C ALA A 72 11.98 0.29 -7.44
N CYS A 73 12.65 -0.60 -8.16
CA CYS A 73 14.12 -0.72 -8.11
C CYS A 73 14.84 0.16 -9.13
N HIS A 74 14.14 0.65 -10.16
CA HIS A 74 14.68 1.65 -11.06
C HIS A 74 14.11 3.01 -10.65
N PRO A 75 14.86 3.84 -9.91
CA PRO A 75 14.50 5.26 -9.86
C PRO A 75 14.36 5.71 -11.32
N LYS A 76 13.28 6.43 -11.64
CA LYS A 76 13.22 7.21 -12.88
C LYS A 76 14.33 8.25 -12.81
N ALA A 77 15.55 7.81 -13.08
CA ALA A 77 16.72 8.65 -13.11
C ALA A 77 16.48 9.62 -14.26
N ARG A 78 16.11 10.86 -13.91
CA ARG A 78 16.62 12.07 -14.56
C ARG A 78 16.67 11.97 -16.10
N LEU A 79 15.57 11.61 -16.74
CA LEU A 79 15.42 11.65 -18.21
C LEU A 79 14.35 12.64 -18.69
N GLN A 80 13.70 13.35 -17.76
CA GLN A 80 12.93 14.57 -18.09
C GLN A 80 13.81 15.82 -18.08
N ASP A 81 14.81 15.93 -17.19
CA ASP A 81 15.72 17.09 -17.17
C ASP A 81 16.58 17.24 -18.44
N LEU A 82 16.87 16.16 -19.17
CA LEU A 82 17.65 16.21 -20.41
C LEU A 82 16.79 16.56 -21.65
N ALA A 83 15.47 16.38 -21.57
CA ALA A 83 14.57 16.73 -22.66
C ALA A 83 14.34 18.25 -22.74
N ASP A 84 14.27 18.94 -21.58
CA ASP A 84 14.07 20.39 -21.54
C ASP A 84 15.32 21.20 -21.96
N HIS A 85 16.52 20.70 -21.70
CA HIS A 85 17.75 21.40 -22.13
C HIS A 85 18.03 21.31 -23.65
N SER A 86 17.30 20.43 -24.36
CA SER A 86 17.49 20.22 -25.79
C SER A 86 16.74 21.25 -26.66
N GLN A 87 15.77 21.99 -26.09
CA GLN A 87 14.96 22.94 -26.86
C GLN A 87 15.48 24.39 -26.85
N GLN A 88 16.53 24.71 -26.10
CA GLN A 88 17.11 26.07 -26.06
C GLN A 88 18.25 26.32 -27.06
N ALA A 89 18.71 25.31 -27.80
CA ALA A 89 19.82 25.45 -28.75
C ALA A 89 19.40 25.79 -30.19
N THR A 90 18.13 26.13 -30.46
CA THR A 90 17.68 26.45 -31.82
C THR A 90 16.79 27.70 -31.87
N TYR A 91 17.27 28.83 -31.37
CA TYR A 91 16.85 30.14 -31.87
C TYR A 91 18.07 31.09 -31.83
N SER A 92 18.64 31.36 -33.00
CA SER A 92 19.49 32.52 -33.30
C SER A 92 18.96 33.15 -34.59
#